data_AF-A0A1F3SW27-F1
#
_entry.id   AF-A0A1F3SW27-F1
#
_cell.length_a   1.000
_cell.length_b   1.000
_cell.length_c   1.000
_cell.angle_alpha   90.00
_cell.angle_beta   90.00
_cell.angle_gamma   90.00
#
_symmetry.space_group_name_H-M   'P 1'
#
loop_
_entity.id
_entity.type
_entity.pdbx_description
1 polymer ?
#
loop_
_entity_poly.entity_id
_entity_poly.type
_entity_poly.pdbx_seq_one_letter_code
_entity_poly.pdbx_strand_id
1 'polypeptide(L)' 'MLKFNIPNRVYCHGPKKLVSYRFPERLIKEFESLAKTKGWTTTDLITTALDQYVQWDASQTPKKKGQSRKRNRDQNF' A
#
# COMPACT_ATOMS: atom_id res chain seq x y z
N MET A 1 -5.86 3.46 20.23
CA MET A 1 -6.70 3.46 19.01
C MET A 1 -5.83 3.93 17.86
N LEU A 2 -5.46 3.05 16.92
CA LEU A 2 -4.71 3.46 15.73
C LEU A 2 -5.61 4.35 14.87
N LYS A 3 -5.29 5.64 14.78
CA LYS A 3 -5.97 6.59 13.89
C LYS A 3 -5.18 6.69 12.59
N PHE A 4 -5.67 6.01 11.56
CA PHE A 4 -5.16 6.10 10.20
C PHE A 4 -5.66 7.40 9.55
N ASN A 5 -4.95 8.51 9.79
CA ASN A 5 -5.18 9.74 9.04
C ASN A 5 -4.30 9.68 7.78
N ILE A 6 -4.76 8.96 6.75
CA ILE A 6 -3.93 8.58 5.60
C ILE A 6 -4.26 9.48 4.40
N PRO A 7 -3.39 10.43 4.05
CA PRO A 7 -3.58 11.27 2.88
C PRO A 7 -3.00 10.56 1.66
N ASN A 8 -3.88 10.28 0.69
CA ASN A 8 -3.56 9.86 -0.67
C ASN A 8 -3.15 8.38 -0.84
N ARG A 9 -3.86 7.61 -1.66
CA ARG A 9 -3.48 6.24 -2.00
C ARG A 9 -2.34 6.28 -3.02
N VAL A 10 -1.10 6.09 -2.56
CA VAL A 10 0.10 6.28 -3.41
C VAL A 10 0.36 5.06 -4.30
N TYR A 11 0.17 3.85 -3.76
CA TYR A 11 0.50 2.61 -4.46
C TYR A 11 -0.70 1.90 -5.09
N CYS A 12 -1.86 2.56 -5.19
CA CYS A 12 -3.07 1.96 -5.77
C CYS A 12 -3.16 2.06 -7.30
N HIS A 13 -2.26 2.81 -7.94
CA HIS A 13 -2.24 3.05 -9.38
C HIS A 13 -0.94 2.58 -10.02
N GLY A 14 -1.01 2.23 -11.31
CA GLY A 14 0.15 1.81 -12.10
C GLY A 14 0.23 0.30 -12.35
N PRO A 15 1.34 -0.14 -12.99
CA PRO A 15 1.53 -1.54 -13.34
C PRO A 15 1.63 -2.42 -12.09
N LYS A 16 0.92 -3.55 -12.10
CA LYS A 16 0.89 -4.53 -11.01
C LYS A 16 1.69 -5.77 -11.40
N LYS A 17 2.40 -6.34 -10.43
CA LYS A 17 3.10 -7.63 -10.58
C LYS A 17 2.42 -8.68 -9.70
N LEU A 18 2.19 -9.87 -10.24
CA LEU A 18 1.67 -10.98 -9.47
C LEU A 18 2.74 -11.49 -8.50
N VAL A 19 2.34 -11.63 -7.24
CA VAL A 19 3.17 -12.12 -6.15
C VAL A 19 2.36 -13.14 -5.35
N SER A 20 3.01 -14.21 -4.89
CA SER A 20 2.37 -15.28 -4.11
C SER A 20 2.86 -15.25 -2.67
N TYR A 21 1.93 -15.33 -1.72
CA TYR A 21 2.19 -15.34 -0.29
C TYR A 21 1.45 -16.48 0.38
N ARG A 22 2.02 -16.98 1.48
CA ARG A 22 1.34 -17.93 2.37
C ARG A 22 0.77 -17.17 3.56
N PHE A 23 -0.53 -17.29 3.79
CA PHE A 23 -1.22 -16.76 4.95
C PHE A 23 -1.85 -17.90 5.75
N PRO A 24 -2.04 -17.75 7.08
CA PRO A 24 -2.86 -18.66 7.85
C PRO A 24 -4.28 -18.78 7.25
N GLU A 25 -4.82 -19.99 7.14
CA GLU A 25 -6.13 -20.22 6.53
C GLU A 25 -7.24 -19.38 7.19
N ARG A 26 -7.21 -19.30 8.53
CA ARG A 26 -8.16 -18.47 9.28
C ARG A 26 -8.10 -17.00 8.84
N LEU A 27 -6.91 -16.47 8.58
CA LEU A 27 -6.74 -15.09 8.16
C LEU A 27 -7.29 -14.84 6.75
N ILE A 28 -7.16 -15.82 5.84
CA ILE A 28 -7.75 -15.75 4.50
C ILE A 28 -9.28 -15.64 4.60
N LYS A 29 -9.92 -16.45 5.46
CA LYS A 29 -11.38 -16.39 5.69
C LYS A 29 -11.82 -15.02 6.20
N GLU A 30 -11.06 -14.42 7.11
CA GLU A 30 -11.33 -13.06 7.60
C GLU A 30 -11.22 -12.02 6.46
N PHE A 31 -10.22 -12.13 5.59
CA PHE A 31 -10.08 -11.24 4.44
C PHE A 31 -11.26 -11.35 3.48
N GLU A 32 -11.68 -12.57 3.14
CA GLU A 32 -12.81 -12.80 2.23
C GLU A 32 -14.12 -12.26 2.81
N SER A 33 -14.38 -12.51 4.09
CA SER A 33 -15.55 -11.99 4.80
C SER A 33 -15.57 -10.45 4.77
N LEU A 34 -14.45 -9.83 5.13
CA LEU A 34 -14.33 -8.37 5.18
C LEU A 34 -14.44 -7.73 3.78
N ALA A 35 -13.83 -8.35 2.78
CA ALA A 35 -13.91 -7.91 1.39
C ALA A 35 -15.36 -7.97 0.89
N LYS A 36 -16.07 -9.06 1.16
CA LYS A 36 -17.49 -9.22 0.82
C LYS A 36 -18.37 -8.15 1.45
N THR A 37 -18.22 -7.90 2.76
CA THR A 37 -18.99 -6.86 3.47
C THR A 37 -18.76 -5.46 2.89
N LYS A 38 -17.57 -5.19 2.32
CA LYS A 38 -17.22 -3.91 1.71
C LYS A 38 -17.47 -3.83 0.21
N GLY A 39 -17.90 -4.92 -0.43
CA GLY A 39 -18.03 -5.00 -1.89
C GLY A 39 -16.68 -4.89 -2.62
N TRP A 40 -15.59 -5.31 -1.99
CA TRP A 40 -14.22 -5.25 -2.53
C TRP A 40 -13.74 -6.64 -2.92
N THR A 41 -12.72 -6.69 -3.78
CA THR A 41 -11.95 -7.93 -3.96
C THR A 41 -10.99 -8.15 -2.78
N THR A 42 -10.66 -9.40 -2.48
CA THR A 42 -9.63 -9.73 -1.48
C THR A 42 -8.30 -9.05 -1.80
N THR A 43 -7.95 -8.97 -3.08
CA THR A 43 -6.75 -8.27 -3.56
C THR A 43 -6.79 -6.78 -3.23
N ASP A 44 -7.90 -6.09 -3.47
CA ASP A 44 -8.02 -4.65 -3.18
C ASP A 44 -7.96 -4.37 -1.68
N LEU A 45 -8.56 -5.24 -0.87
CA LEU A 45 -8.49 -5.16 0.59
C LEU A 45 -7.03 -5.27 1.07
N ILE A 46 -6.32 -6.32 0.67
CA ILE A 46 -4.94 -6.57 1.08
C ILE A 46 -4.02 -5.46 0.56
N THR A 47 -4.17 -5.07 -0.71
CA THR A 47 -3.37 -4.00 -1.31
C THR A 47 -3.57 -2.68 -0.57
N THR A 48 -4.82 -2.35 -0.22
CA THR A 48 -5.13 -1.13 0.53
C THR A 48 -4.50 -1.19 1.92
N ALA A 49 -4.62 -2.31 2.64
CA ALA A 49 -4.04 -2.44 3.97
C ALA A 49 -2.51 -2.29 3.95
N LEU A 50 -1.83 -2.90 2.97
CA LEU A 50 -0.38 -2.80 2.81
C LEU A 50 0.07 -1.39 2.39
N ASP A 51 -0.63 -0.76 1.44
CA ASP A 51 -0.39 0.65 1.03
C ASP A 51 -0.47 1.58 2.24
N GLN A 52 -1.55 1.44 3.02
CA GLN A 52 -1.76 2.21 4.24
C GLN A 52 -0.66 2.01 5.28
N TYR A 53 -0.22 0.78 5.49
CA TYR A 53 0.85 0.46 6.43
C TYR A 53 2.19 1.08 6.00
N VAL A 54 2.57 0.95 4.72
CA VAL A 54 3.81 1.52 4.18
C VAL A 54 3.82 3.05 4.30
N GLN A 55 2.70 3.70 4.00
CA GLN A 55 2.58 5.16 4.14
C GLN A 55 2.68 5.61 5.60
N TRP A 56 2.05 4.86 6.51
CA TRP A 56 2.13 5.15 7.93
C TRP A 56 3.58 5.02 8.43
N ASP A 57 4.27 3.92 8.09
CA ASP A 57 5.68 3.72 8.47
C ASP A 57 6.60 4.84 7.93
N ALA A 58 6.40 5.23 6.66
CA ALA A 58 7.12 6.35 6.06
C ALA A 58 6.84 7.71 6.73
N SER A 59 5.67 7.88 7.35
CA SER A 59 5.31 9.09 8.11
C SER A 59 5.95 9.14 9.50
N GLN A 60 6.23 7.97 10.10
CA GLN A 60 6.88 7.87 11.42
C GLN A 60 8.41 8.00 11.31
N THR A 61 8.98 7.60 10.19
CA THR A 61 10.43 7.66 9.99
C THR A 61 10.85 9.11 9.72
N PRO A 62 11.70 9.76 10.56
CA PRO A 62 12.21 11.08 10.24
C PRO A 62 12.96 11.01 8.92
N LYS A 63 12.50 11.75 7.91
CA LYS A 63 13.19 11.84 6.62
C LYS A 63 14.64 12.22 6.89
N LYS A 64 15.57 11.31 6.61
CA LYS A 64 16.99 11.68 6.49
C LYS A 64 17.04 12.81 5.46
N LYS A 65 17.36 14.03 5.90
CA LYS A 65 17.63 15.16 5.01
C LYS A 65 18.77 14.75 4.09
N GLY A 66 18.47 14.36 2.85
CA GLY A 66 19.52 14.01 1.90
C GLY A 66 19.14 12.94 0.89
N GLN A 67 18.03 13.11 0.16
CA GLN A 67 17.92 12.60 -1.21
C GLN A 67 16.92 13.49 -1.94
N SER A 68 17.43 14.66 -2.33
CA SER A 68 16.81 15.51 -3.33
C SER A 68 16.46 14.64 -4.53
N ARG A 69 15.18 14.69 -4.90
CA ARG A 69 14.65 14.19 -6.18
C ARG A 69 15.62 14.56 -7.32
N LYS A 70 16.42 13.62 -7.79
CA LYS A 70 16.86 13.65 -9.20
C LYS A 70 15.64 13.25 -10.03
N ARG A 71 14.78 14.23 -10.31
CA ARG A 71 13.92 14.13 -11.51
C ARG A 71 14.89 14.17 -12.67
N ASN A 72 15.09 13.04 -13.34
CA ASN A 72 15.81 13.00 -14.61
C ASN A 72 15.11 13.98 -15.55
N ARG A 73 15.76 15.11 -15.78
CA ARG A 73 15.37 16.15 -16.73
C ARG A 73 16.31 16.04 -17.92
N ASP A 74 16.40 14.84 -18.50
CA ASP A 74 17.11 14.60 -19.75
C ASP A 74 16.08 14.10 -20.77
N GLN A 75 15.15 14.98 -21.12
CA GLN A 75 14.72 15.11 -22.51
C GLN A 75 15.61 16.21 -23.11
N ASN A 76 16.59 15.79 -23.91
CA ASN A 76 17.18 16.52 -25.03
C ASN A 76 18.33 15.66 -25.55
N PHE A 77 18.10 14.91 -26.62
CA PHE A 77 18.89 14.88 -27.86
C PHE A 77 18.06 14.16 -28.92
#